data_AF-A0A4Y2WB36-F1
#
_entry.id   AF-A0A4Y2WB36-F1
#
_cell.length_a   1.000
_cell.length_b   1.000
_cell.length_c   1.000
_cell.angle_alpha   90.00
_cell.angle_beta   90.00
_cell.angle_gamma   90.00
#
_symmetry.space_group_name_H-M   'P 1'
#
loop_
_entity.id
_entity.type
_entity.pdbx_description
1 polymer ?
#
loop_
_entity_poly.entity_id
_entity_poly.type
_entity_poly.pdbx_seq_one_letter_code
_entity_poly.pdbx_strand_id
1 'polypeptide(L)'
;MPITRLEYIISDFDEEEGPAVIFDHLLSCNTNDHLVTFHLEGMWPMQFLSSTFIPFFQACKKLKCLKLFIISPTSGIDLLLKSWQENPPESLEKVIIDVSKIDKDDYPILMNLTKEYVPLLELAGLNVRVKLHVRRISYMLEES
;
A
#
# COMPACT_ATOMS: atom_id res chain seq x y z
N MET A 1 25.69 4.38 -8.51
CA MET A 1 25.33 3.78 -7.19
C MET A 1 23.97 3.14 -7.35
N PRO A 2 23.74 1.92 -6.86
CA PRO A 2 22.44 1.28 -6.97
C PRO A 2 21.40 2.02 -6.12
N ILE A 3 20.18 2.14 -6.65
CA ILE A 3 19.05 2.72 -5.93
C ILE A 3 18.53 1.67 -4.94
N THR A 4 18.76 1.88 -3.66
CA THR A 4 18.32 0.97 -2.59
C THR A 4 17.02 1.41 -1.93
N ARG A 5 16.65 2.68 -2.07
CA ARG A 5 15.40 3.26 -1.59
C ARG A 5 14.77 4.08 -2.69
N LEU A 6 13.49 3.82 -2.94
CA LEU A 6 12.68 4.55 -3.89
C LEU A 6 11.47 5.14 -3.17
N GLU A 7 11.20 6.41 -3.44
CA GLU A 7 9.99 7.11 -2.99
C GLU A 7 9.26 7.59 -4.22
N TYR A 8 7.99 7.23 -4.32
CA TYR A 8 7.16 7.53 -5.47
C TYR A 8 5.85 8.11 -4.97
N ILE A 9 5.64 9.39 -5.25
CA ILE A 9 4.49 10.19 -4.82
C ILE A 9 3.73 10.59 -6.06
N ILE A 10 2.44 10.33 -6.08
CA ILE A 10 1.63 10.61 -7.26
C ILE A 10 0.44 11.45 -6.84
N SER A 11 0.38 12.64 -7.41
CA SER A 11 -0.62 13.65 -7.13
C SER A 11 -1.91 13.45 -7.91
N ASP A 12 -1.81 12.91 -9.13
CA ASP A 12 -2.90 12.80 -10.10
C ASP A 12 -2.97 11.36 -10.59
N PHE A 13 -4.01 10.65 -10.19
CA PHE A 13 -4.26 9.30 -10.69
C PHE A 13 -5.02 9.39 -12.00
N ASP A 14 -4.37 9.03 -13.10
CA ASP A 14 -5.09 8.73 -14.33
C ASP A 14 -5.59 7.28 -14.24
N GLU A 15 -6.90 7.11 -14.07
CA GLU A 15 -7.53 5.78 -13.98
C GLU A 15 -7.22 4.92 -15.23
N GLU A 16 -6.92 5.58 -16.36
CA GLU A 16 -6.61 4.92 -17.63
C GLU A 16 -5.24 4.22 -17.65
N GLU A 17 -4.22 4.75 -16.96
CA GLU A 17 -2.87 4.15 -16.95
C GLU A 17 -2.70 3.14 -15.80
N GLY A 18 -3.42 3.33 -14.70
CA GLY A 18 -3.42 2.40 -13.57
C GLY A 18 -2.04 2.23 -12.90
N PRO A 19 -1.97 1.53 -11.75
CA PRO A 19 -0.71 1.32 -11.05
C PRO A 19 0.25 0.36 -11.77
N ALA A 20 -0.23 -0.44 -12.73
CA ALA A 20 0.58 -1.39 -13.48
C ALA A 20 1.70 -0.70 -14.27
N VAL A 21 1.40 0.42 -14.92
CA VAL A 21 2.37 1.19 -15.71
C VAL A 21 3.54 1.66 -14.86
N ILE A 22 3.29 2.01 -13.59
CA ILE A 22 4.35 2.42 -12.65
C ILE A 22 5.28 1.24 -12.38
N PHE A 23 4.74 0.08 -12.01
CA PHE A 23 5.56 -1.09 -11.70
C PHE A 23 6.33 -1.55 -12.93
N ASP A 24 5.71 -1.58 -14.11
CA ASP A 24 6.38 -1.90 -15.37
C ASP A 24 7.51 -0.91 -15.68
N HIS A 25 7.28 0.39 -15.47
CA HIS A 25 8.29 1.41 -15.63
C HIS A 25 9.47 1.19 -14.66
N LEU A 26 9.20 0.94 -13.38
CA LEU A 26 10.23 0.71 -12.36
C LEU A 26 11.07 -0.55 -12.67
N LEU A 27 10.43 -1.59 -13.19
CA LEU A 27 11.10 -2.80 -13.66
C LEU A 27 11.97 -2.51 -14.89
N SER A 28 11.48 -1.71 -15.85
CA SER A 28 12.26 -1.31 -17.04
C SER A 28 13.52 -0.51 -16.70
N CYS A 29 13.51 0.20 -15.57
CA CYS A 29 14.67 0.92 -15.04
C CYS A 29 15.69 0.03 -14.31
N ASN A 30 15.50 -1.29 -14.26
CA ASN A 30 16.36 -2.26 -13.55
C ASN A 30 16.61 -1.88 -12.07
N THR A 31 15.62 -1.28 -11.42
CA THR A 31 15.72 -0.90 -9.99
C THR A 31 15.56 -2.11 -9.06
N ASN A 32 14.91 -3.16 -9.54
CA ASN A 32 14.51 -4.37 -8.81
C ASN A 32 15.67 -5.16 -8.18
N ASP A 33 16.85 -5.20 -8.80
CA ASP A 33 18.00 -5.97 -8.32
C ASP A 33 18.63 -5.42 -7.03
N HIS A 34 18.34 -4.16 -6.72
CA HIS A 34 18.97 -3.45 -5.61
C HIS A 34 17.98 -2.77 -4.67
N LEU A 35 16.69 -2.69 -5.04
CA LEU A 35 15.68 -2.04 -4.24
C LEU A 35 15.48 -2.79 -2.91
N VAL A 36 15.71 -2.08 -1.81
CA VAL A 36 15.55 -2.59 -0.43
C VAL A 36 14.31 -1.99 0.24
N THR A 37 13.99 -0.73 -0.07
CA THR A 37 12.84 -0.03 0.49
C THR A 37 12.05 0.67 -0.61
N PHE A 38 10.75 0.41 -0.66
CA PHE A 38 9.83 1.09 -1.55
C PHE A 38 8.78 1.86 -0.75
N HIS A 39 8.63 3.15 -1.04
CA HIS A 39 7.58 4.00 -0.51
C HIS A 39 6.70 4.47 -1.66
N LEU A 40 5.42 4.11 -1.59
CA LEU A 40 4.40 4.54 -2.54
C LEU A 40 3.37 5.40 -1.82
N GLU A 41 3.12 6.59 -2.35
CA GLU A 41 2.15 7.55 -1.85
C GLU A 41 1.19 7.97 -2.97
N GLY A 42 -0.13 7.95 -2.69
CA GLY A 42 -1.12 8.54 -3.60
C GLY A 42 -2.56 8.20 -3.24
N MET A 43 -3.47 8.55 -4.14
CA MET A 43 -4.92 8.33 -4.02
C MET A 43 -5.35 7.26 -5.03
N TRP A 44 -5.56 6.03 -4.56
CA TRP A 44 -5.90 4.87 -5.41
C TRP A 44 -6.88 3.95 -4.69
N PRO A 45 -7.80 3.32 -5.44
CA PRO A 45 -8.43 2.09 -4.98
C PRO A 45 -7.36 1.00 -4.78
N MET A 46 -7.25 0.46 -3.57
CA MET A 46 -6.26 -0.58 -3.22
C MET A 46 -6.44 -1.86 -4.05
N GLN A 47 -7.65 -2.09 -4.58
CA GLN A 47 -7.95 -3.20 -5.47
C GLN A 47 -6.97 -3.29 -6.66
N PHE A 48 -6.56 -2.15 -7.24
CA PHE A 48 -5.67 -2.13 -8.40
C PHE A 48 -4.23 -2.48 -8.03
N LEU A 49 -3.86 -2.33 -6.75
CA LEU A 49 -2.53 -2.65 -6.26
C LEU A 49 -2.38 -4.16 -5.98
N SER A 50 -3.47 -4.85 -5.63
CA SER A 50 -3.41 -6.27 -5.25
C SER A 50 -2.88 -7.17 -6.37
N SER A 51 -3.25 -6.91 -7.62
CA SER A 51 -2.80 -7.68 -8.79
C SER A 51 -1.40 -7.32 -9.26
N THR A 52 -0.94 -6.08 -9.06
CA THR A 52 0.36 -5.60 -9.56
C THR A 52 1.51 -5.80 -8.58
N PHE A 53 1.22 -5.87 -7.27
CA PHE A 53 2.25 -6.03 -6.26
C PHE A 53 2.94 -7.39 -6.29
N ILE A 54 2.20 -8.48 -6.53
CA ILE A 54 2.78 -9.82 -6.47
C ILE A 54 3.92 -10.01 -7.51
N PRO A 55 3.72 -9.69 -8.81
CA PRO A 55 4.81 -9.74 -9.80
C PRO A 55 5.98 -8.81 -9.43
N PHE A 56 5.69 -7.60 -8.94
CA PHE A 56 6.73 -6.65 -8.55
C PHE A 56 7.60 -7.16 -7.39
N PHE A 57 6.98 -7.73 -6.35
CA PHE A 57 7.71 -8.33 -5.22
C PHE A 57 8.53 -9.54 -5.66
N GLN A 58 8.01 -10.35 -6.58
CA GLN A 58 8.76 -11.48 -7.13
C GLN A 58 10.01 -11.03 -7.90
N ALA A 59 9.94 -9.90 -8.61
CA ALA A 59 11.08 -9.31 -9.30
C ALA A 59 12.08 -8.63 -8.35
N CYS A 60 11.61 -8.07 -7.24
CA CYS A 60 12.45 -7.34 -6.27
C CYS A 60 12.96 -8.24 -5.14
N LYS A 61 13.93 -9.12 -5.46
CA LYS A 61 14.48 -10.12 -4.53
C LYS A 61 15.18 -9.56 -3.28
N LYS A 62 15.46 -8.26 -3.23
CA LYS A 62 16.08 -7.60 -2.06
C LYS A 62 15.14 -6.65 -1.32
N LEU A 63 13.89 -6.53 -1.75
CA LEU A 63 12.92 -5.62 -1.16
C LEU A 63 12.48 -6.11 0.22
N LYS A 64 12.99 -5.46 1.27
CA LYS A 64 12.71 -5.81 2.67
C LYS A 64 11.59 -4.98 3.28
N CYS A 65 11.39 -3.75 2.80
CA CYS A 65 10.44 -2.82 3.40
C CYS A 65 9.55 -2.15 2.36
N LEU A 66 8.24 -2.25 2.59
CA LEU A 66 7.21 -1.53 1.85
C LEU A 66 6.55 -0.50 2.77
N LYS A 67 6.38 0.72 2.27
CA LYS A 67 5.57 1.77 2.89
C LYS A 67 4.51 2.21 1.91
N LEU A 68 3.25 2.14 2.31
CA LEU A 68 2.11 2.59 1.55
C LEU A 68 1.47 3.74 2.30
N PHE A 69 1.38 4.90 1.68
CA PHE A 69 0.55 6.01 2.13
C PHE A 69 -0.61 6.17 1.17
N ILE A 70 -1.82 5.90 1.65
CA ILE A 70 -3.03 5.85 0.80
C ILE A 70 -4.01 6.87 1.32
N ILE A 71 -4.43 7.76 0.44
CA ILE A 71 -5.56 8.66 0.67
C ILE A 71 -6.80 7.97 0.11
N SER A 72 -7.88 7.90 0.89
CA SER A 72 -9.20 7.32 0.52
C SER A 72 -9.53 7.47 -0.98
N PRO A 73 -10.10 6.45 -1.66
CA PRO A 73 -10.86 5.31 -1.13
C PRO A 73 -10.00 4.13 -0.66
N THR A 74 -10.51 3.39 0.32
CA THR A 74 -9.85 2.22 0.92
C THR A 74 -10.41 0.89 0.42
N SER A 75 -11.21 0.93 -0.64
CA SER A 75 -11.81 -0.25 -1.27
C SER A 75 -10.71 -1.20 -1.76
N GLY A 76 -10.87 -2.49 -1.45
CA GLY A 76 -9.94 -3.54 -1.85
C GLY A 76 -8.73 -3.74 -0.93
N ILE A 77 -8.70 -3.14 0.27
CA ILE A 77 -7.65 -3.46 1.26
C ILE A 77 -7.70 -4.94 1.68
N ASP A 78 -8.89 -5.51 1.78
CA ASP A 78 -9.12 -6.92 2.04
C ASP A 78 -8.52 -7.79 0.93
N LEU A 79 -8.72 -7.42 -0.33
CA LEU A 79 -8.12 -8.09 -1.49
C LEU A 79 -6.60 -8.01 -1.46
N LEU A 80 -6.05 -6.84 -1.12
CA LEU A 80 -4.62 -6.63 -0.97
C LEU A 80 -4.03 -7.56 0.11
N LEU A 81 -4.59 -7.53 1.31
CA LEU A 81 -4.11 -8.34 2.44
C LEU A 81 -4.25 -9.84 2.17
N LYS A 82 -5.36 -10.25 1.55
CA LYS A 82 -5.58 -11.63 1.13
C LYS A 82 -4.56 -12.07 0.07
N SER A 83 -4.23 -11.22 -0.91
CA SER A 83 -3.23 -11.55 -1.92
C SER A 83 -1.85 -11.85 -1.31
N TRP A 84 -1.47 -11.12 -0.24
CA TRP A 84 -0.21 -11.36 0.47
C TRP A 84 -0.26 -12.60 1.35
N GLN A 85 -1.44 -13.01 1.80
CA GLN A 85 -1.61 -14.28 2.51
C GLN A 85 -1.48 -15.47 1.55
N GLU A 86 -2.08 -15.39 0.37
CA GLU A 86 -2.04 -16.45 -0.65
C GLU A 86 -0.67 -16.55 -1.32
N ASN A 87 0.00 -15.42 -1.52
CA ASN A 87 1.32 -15.33 -2.14
C ASN A 87 2.25 -14.46 -1.28
N PRO A 88 2.79 -14.99 -0.17
CA PRO A 88 3.67 -14.25 0.70
C PRO A 88 4.91 -13.73 -0.05
N PRO A 89 5.19 -12.42 -0.03
CA PRO A 89 6.37 -11.87 -0.66
C PRO A 89 7.65 -12.31 0.07
N GLU A 90 8.43 -13.19 -0.58
CA GLU A 90 9.58 -13.90 -0.01
C GLU A 90 10.65 -13.00 0.61
N SER A 91 10.94 -11.85 -0.01
CA SER A 91 11.97 -10.91 0.43
C SER A 91 11.49 -9.87 1.45
N LEU A 92 10.16 -9.72 1.58
CA LEU A 92 9.56 -8.60 2.29
C LEU A 92 9.42 -8.93 3.78
N GLU A 93 10.11 -8.16 4.62
CA GLU A 93 10.13 -8.38 6.07
C GLU A 93 9.15 -7.45 6.79
N LYS A 94 8.89 -6.26 6.23
CA LYS A 94 8.13 -5.20 6.89
C LYS A 94 7.23 -4.43 5.93
N VAL A 95 5.97 -4.29 6.32
CA VAL A 95 4.99 -3.44 5.65
C VAL A 95 4.46 -2.38 6.60
N ILE A 96 4.41 -1.14 6.14
CA ILE A 96 3.71 -0.06 6.82
C ILE A 96 2.62 0.44 5.89
N ILE A 97 1.37 0.39 6.33
CA ILE A 97 0.23 0.96 5.61
C ILE A 97 -0.29 2.12 6.45
N ASP A 98 -0.32 3.30 5.86
CA ASP A 98 -0.85 4.52 6.45
C ASP A 98 -2.01 5.00 5.58
N VAL A 99 -3.21 5.02 6.16
CA VAL A 99 -4.44 5.29 5.43
C VAL A 99 -5.08 6.55 5.98
N SER A 100 -5.22 7.54 5.12
CA SER A 100 -5.68 8.88 5.46
C SER A 100 -7.03 9.23 4.84
N LYS A 101 -7.73 10.17 5.49
CA LYS A 101 -9.07 10.67 5.10
C LYS A 101 -10.14 9.57 5.05
N ILE A 102 -10.06 8.60 5.96
CA ILE A 102 -11.04 7.53 6.08
C ILE A 102 -12.39 8.12 6.50
N ASP A 103 -13.47 7.72 5.83
CA ASP A 103 -14.81 8.07 6.24
C ASP A 103 -15.17 7.41 7.57
N LYS A 104 -15.90 8.14 8.43
CA LYS A 104 -16.17 7.70 9.81
C LYS A 104 -16.89 6.34 9.85
N ASP A 105 -17.74 6.08 8.86
CA ASP A 105 -18.51 4.84 8.74
C ASP A 105 -17.67 3.66 8.24
N ASP A 106 -16.59 3.92 7.49
CA ASP A 106 -15.66 2.90 6.99
C ASP A 106 -14.60 2.52 8.02
N TYR A 107 -14.28 3.41 8.96
CA TYR A 107 -13.24 3.17 9.97
C TYR A 107 -13.43 1.87 10.77
N PRO A 108 -14.62 1.54 11.30
CA PRO A 108 -14.84 0.27 12.01
C PRO A 108 -14.58 -0.95 11.12
N ILE A 109 -14.93 -0.87 9.83
CA ILE A 109 -14.74 -1.95 8.86
C ILE A 109 -13.24 -2.18 8.65
N LEU A 110 -12.48 -1.12 8.37
CA LEU A 110 -11.02 -1.18 8.19
C LEU A 110 -10.29 -1.66 9.46
N MET A 111 -10.75 -1.22 10.62
CA MET A 111 -10.22 -1.66 11.91
C MET A 111 -10.43 -3.17 12.11
N ASN A 112 -11.60 -3.69 11.76
CA ASN A 112 -11.88 -5.12 11.87
C ASN A 112 -11.03 -5.95 10.89
N LEU A 113 -10.93 -5.51 9.63
CA LEU A 113 -10.06 -6.15 8.64
C LEU A 113 -8.59 -6.17 9.10
N THR A 114 -8.11 -5.06 9.65
CA THR A 114 -6.75 -4.98 10.19
C THR A 114 -6.54 -6.00 11.33
N LYS A 115 -7.51 -6.13 12.25
CA LYS A 115 -7.44 -7.10 13.34
C LYS A 115 -7.47 -8.55 12.88
N GLU A 116 -8.17 -8.83 11.77
CA GLU A 116 -8.27 -10.16 11.21
C GLU A 116 -6.99 -10.56 10.47
N TYR A 117 -6.50 -9.72 9.56
CA TYR A 117 -5.41 -10.09 8.65
C TYR A 117 -4.01 -9.85 9.19
N VAL A 118 -3.78 -8.82 10.03
CA VAL A 118 -2.43 -8.53 10.54
C VAL A 118 -1.82 -9.72 11.29
N PRO A 119 -2.52 -10.39 12.23
CA PRO A 119 -1.97 -11.56 12.89
C PRO A 119 -1.64 -12.71 11.92
N LEU A 120 -2.47 -12.90 10.89
CA LEU A 120 -2.25 -13.95 9.88
C LEU A 120 -0.99 -13.70 9.05
N LEU A 121 -0.77 -12.44 8.67
CA LEU A 121 0.42 -12.02 7.93
C LEU A 121 1.69 -12.07 8.80
N GLU A 122 1.58 -11.70 10.08
CA GLU A 122 2.69 -11.84 11.04
C GLU A 122 3.08 -13.30 11.27
N LEU A 123 2.10 -14.22 11.34
CA LEU A 123 2.36 -15.66 11.39
C LEU A 123 3.05 -16.18 10.12
N ALA A 124 2.81 -15.55 8.98
CA ALA A 124 3.51 -15.84 7.72
C ALA A 124 4.91 -15.19 7.63
N GLY A 125 5.36 -14.49 8.67
CA GLY A 125 6.68 -13.86 8.73
C GLY A 125 6.71 -12.41 8.25
N LEU A 126 5.56 -11.81 7.91
CA LEU A 126 5.45 -10.45 7.42
C LEU A 126 5.05 -9.49 8.56
N ASN A 127 5.95 -8.58 8.96
CA ASN A 127 5.64 -7.60 10.01
C ASN A 127 4.82 -6.43 9.44
N VAL A 128 3.50 -6.46 9.65
CA VAL A 128 2.57 -5.47 9.12
C VAL A 128 2.16 -4.46 10.19
N ARG A 129 2.29 -3.18 9.89
CA ARG A 129 1.79 -2.08 10.73
C ARG A 129 0.82 -1.24 9.95
N VAL A 130 -0.43 -1.15 10.44
CA VAL A 130 -1.48 -0.33 9.83
C VAL A 130 -1.79 0.87 10.72
N LYS A 131 -1.85 2.05 10.12
CA LYS A 131 -2.31 3.30 10.74
C LYS A 131 -3.51 3.81 9.99
N LEU A 132 -4.58 4.10 10.73
CA LEU A 132 -5.86 4.53 10.18
C LEU A 132 -6.19 5.93 10.71
N HIS A 133 -6.40 6.88 9.80
CA HIS A 133 -6.69 8.28 10.12
C HIS A 133 -8.06 8.69 9.56
N VAL A 134 -9.03 8.87 10.47
CA VAL A 134 -10.38 9.35 10.14
C VAL A 134 -10.32 10.80 9.66
N ARG A 135 -11.08 11.12 8.60
CA ARG A 135 -11.26 12.49 8.12
C ARG A 135 -11.83 13.36 9.25
N ARG A 136 -11.09 14.38 9.67
CA ARG A 136 -11.63 15.41 10.56
C ARG A 136 -12.56 16.31 9.75
N ILE A 137 -13.83 16.36 10.13
CA ILE A 137 -14.75 17.40 9.64
C ILE A 137 -14.42 18.66 10.45
N SER A 138 -13.75 19.61 9.81
CA SER A 138 -13.66 20.97 10.34
C SER A 138 -15.02 21.62 10.09
N TYR A 139 -15.84 21.76 11.12
CA TYR A 139 -17.00 22.64 11.02
C TYR A 139 -16.47 24.06 10.88
N MET A 140 -16.53 24.63 9.67
CA MET A 140 -16.55 26.07 9.53
C MET A 140 -17.88 26.51 10.11
N LEU A 141 -17.86 27.04 11.33
CA LEU A 141 -18.94 27.87 11.84
C LEU A 141 -19.00 29.09 10.91
N GLU A 142 -19.80 29.00 9.85
CA GLU A 142 -20.38 30.20 9.25
C GLU A 142 -21.41 30.71 10.26
N GLU A 143 -20.96 31.56 11.19
CA GLU A 143 -21.86 32.44 11.92
C GLU A 143 -22.47 33.41 10.89
N SER A 144 -23.76 33.25 10.66
CA SER A 144 -24.63 34.21 9.97
C SER A 144 -25.51 34.93 10.97
#